data_AF-A0A084G0H2-F1
#
_entry.id   AF-A0A084G0H2-F1
#
_cell.length_a   1.000
_cell.length_b   1.000
_cell.length_c   1.000
_cell.angle_alpha   90.00
_cell.angle_beta   90.00
_cell.angle_gamma   90.00
#
_symmetry.space_group_name_H-M   'P 1'
#
loop_
_entity.id
_entity.type
_entity.pdbx_description
1 polymer ?
#
loop_
_entity_poly.entity_id
_entity_poly.type
_entity_poly.pdbx_seq_one_letter_code
_entity_poly.pdbx_strand_id
1 'polypeptide(L)'
;MKIAFAAVGLSMASLAAANALCELLCFTQVMNHPLAKSCQEPDMYYCFCRIPELAESYKSCACSLCPSSANNVILGGLELCEDLESPIDWLEPSCSA
;
A
#
# COMPACT_ATOMS: atom_id res chain seq x y z
N MET A 1 39.28 -12.78 -16.28
CA MET A 1 37.93 -13.35 -16.05
C MET A 1 37.23 -12.45 -15.03
N LYS A 2 36.62 -11.33 -15.44
CA LYS A 2 35.16 -11.11 -15.57
C LYS A 2 34.34 -11.87 -14.52
N ILE A 3 34.02 -11.22 -13.40
CA ILE A 3 32.79 -11.51 -12.65
C ILE A 3 32.11 -10.15 -12.43
N ALA A 4 30.97 -9.99 -13.09
CA ALA A 4 30.21 -8.75 -13.17
C ALA A 4 29.34 -8.57 -11.92
N PHE A 5 29.44 -7.42 -11.28
CA PHE A 5 28.57 -6.96 -10.17
C PHE A 5 27.19 -6.48 -10.68
N ALA A 6 26.52 -7.25 -11.55
CA ALA A 6 25.26 -6.83 -12.19
C ALA A 6 24.00 -7.56 -11.67
N ALA A 7 24.14 -8.54 -10.77
CA ALA A 7 23.02 -9.40 -10.39
C ALA A 7 22.09 -8.82 -9.29
N VAL A 8 22.53 -7.83 -8.51
CA VAL A 8 21.74 -7.28 -7.38
C VAL A 8 20.72 -6.23 -7.83
N GLY A 9 20.93 -5.57 -8.98
CA GLY A 9 20.03 -4.52 -9.47
C GLY A 9 18.70 -5.02 -10.03
N LEU A 10 18.69 -6.21 -10.64
CA LEU A 10 17.49 -6.79 -11.25
C LEU A 10 16.48 -7.26 -10.20
N SER A 11 16.94 -7.82 -9.07
CA SER A 11 16.05 -8.32 -8.01
C SER A 11 15.30 -7.18 -7.28
N MET A 12 15.97 -6.05 -7.05
CA MET A 12 15.36 -4.89 -6.38
C MET A 12 14.30 -4.21 -7.26
N ALA A 13 14.57 -4.10 -8.57
CA ALA A 13 13.62 -3.52 -9.52
C ALA A 13 12.35 -4.38 -9.64
N SER A 14 12.47 -5.71 -9.64
CA SER A 14 11.31 -6.61 -9.64
C SER A 14 10.47 -6.49 -8.37
N LEU A 15 11.10 -6.27 -7.22
CA LEU A 15 10.38 -6.10 -5.96
C LEU A 15 9.62 -4.76 -5.91
N ALA A 16 10.25 -3.67 -6.35
CA ALA A 16 9.58 -2.37 -6.44
C ALA A 16 8.38 -2.41 -7.41
N ALA A 17 8.50 -3.09 -8.55
CA ALA A 17 7.39 -3.28 -9.47
C ALA A 17 6.26 -4.13 -8.87
N ALA A 18 6.59 -5.18 -8.10
CA ALA A 18 5.61 -5.99 -7.40
C ALA A 18 4.87 -5.20 -6.32
N ASN A 19 5.57 -4.34 -5.58
CA ASN A 19 4.97 -3.44 -4.59
C ASN A 19 4.00 -2.47 -5.28
N ALA A 20 4.45 -1.75 -6.30
CA ALA A 20 3.64 -0.78 -7.02
C ALA A 20 2.37 -1.41 -7.64
N LEU A 21 2.49 -2.62 -8.19
CA LEU A 21 1.33 -3.35 -8.69
C LEU A 21 0.36 -3.72 -7.57
N CYS A 22 0.89 -4.16 -6.42
CA CYS A 22 0.08 -4.50 -5.27
C CYS A 22 -0.65 -3.29 -4.69
N GLU A 23 0.06 -2.18 -4.52
CA GLU A 23 -0.48 -0.91 -4.06
C GLU A 23 -1.65 -0.48 -4.95
N LEU A 24 -1.46 -0.52 -6.28
CA LEU A 24 -2.52 -0.20 -7.25
C LEU A 24 -3.73 -1.12 -7.11
N LEU A 25 -3.52 -2.44 -7.05
CA LEU A 25 -4.60 -3.42 -6.94
C LEU A 25 -5.39 -3.24 -5.65
N CYS A 26 -4.70 -3.13 -4.53
CA CYS A 26 -5.33 -2.96 -3.22
C CYS A 26 -6.02 -1.61 -3.08
N PHE A 27 -5.42 -0.54 -3.59
CA PHE A 27 -6.07 0.75 -3.60
C PHE A 27 -7.32 0.75 -4.47
N THR A 28 -7.26 0.15 -5.66
CA THR A 28 -8.43 0.00 -6.55
C THR A 28 -9.56 -0.79 -5.87
N GLN A 29 -9.23 -1.86 -5.14
CA GLN A 29 -10.21 -2.64 -4.39
C GLN A 29 -10.88 -1.81 -3.30
N VAL A 30 -10.09 -1.10 -2.50
CA VAL A 30 -10.59 -0.24 -1.40
C VAL A 30 -11.49 0.86 -1.94
N MET A 31 -11.16 1.43 -3.10
CA MET A 31 -11.93 2.50 -3.72
C MET A 31 -13.25 2.03 -4.33
N ASN A 32 -13.43 0.72 -4.49
CA ASN A 32 -14.72 0.13 -4.83
C ASN A 32 -15.65 -0.05 -3.62
N HIS A 33 -15.15 0.12 -2.39
CA HIS A 33 -15.93 0.03 -1.17
C HIS A 33 -17.02 1.11 -1.12
N PRO A 34 -18.24 0.82 -0.60
CA PRO A 34 -19.31 1.82 -0.51
C PRO A 34 -18.90 3.08 0.24
N LEU A 35 -18.10 2.96 1.30
CA LEU A 35 -17.61 4.10 2.07
C LEU A 35 -16.69 5.03 1.26
N ALA A 36 -15.86 4.46 0.39
CA ALA A 36 -15.03 5.25 -0.52
C ALA A 36 -15.92 6.01 -1.53
N LYS A 37 -16.96 5.36 -2.05
CA LYS A 37 -17.90 5.97 -3.01
C LYS A 37 -18.79 7.07 -2.41
N SER A 38 -19.09 7.01 -1.12
CA SER A 38 -19.90 8.02 -0.42
C SER A 38 -19.07 9.13 0.24
N CYS A 39 -17.75 9.02 0.20
CA CYS A 39 -16.86 10.00 0.80
C CYS A 39 -16.91 11.34 0.06
N GLN A 40 -16.84 12.44 0.80
CA GLN A 40 -16.93 13.82 0.27
C GLN A 40 -15.62 14.59 0.36
N GLU A 41 -14.52 13.90 0.64
CA GLU A 41 -13.20 14.54 0.65
C GLU A 41 -12.82 15.02 -0.77
N PRO A 42 -11.94 16.02 -0.89
CA PRO A 42 -11.54 16.58 -2.18
C PRO A 42 -10.89 15.56 -3.13
N ASP A 43 -10.28 14.51 -2.57
CA ASP A 43 -9.63 13.43 -3.32
C ASP A 43 -9.89 12.08 -2.63
N MET A 44 -9.95 11.03 -3.44
CA MET A 44 -10.11 9.63 -3.00
C MET A 44 -8.96 9.18 -2.07
N TYR A 45 -7.77 9.78 -2.17
CA TYR A 45 -6.68 9.52 -1.24
C TYR A 45 -6.95 10.03 0.17
N TYR A 46 -7.62 11.18 0.33
CA TYR A 46 -8.04 11.65 1.66
C TYR A 46 -9.11 10.75 2.26
N CYS A 47 -10.02 10.21 1.44
CA CYS A 47 -11.00 9.22 1.90
C CYS A 47 -10.31 7.99 2.48
N PHE A 48 -9.31 7.47 1.77
CA PHE A 48 -8.48 6.37 2.25
C PHE A 48 -7.83 6.70 3.60
N CYS A 49 -7.25 7.89 3.75
CA CYS A 49 -6.54 8.28 4.96
C CYS A 49 -7.43 8.54 6.18
N ARG A 50 -8.69 8.94 5.95
CA ARG A 50 -9.60 9.37 7.03
C ARG A 50 -10.63 8.32 7.45
N ILE A 51 -10.89 7.30 6.62
CA ILE A 51 -11.88 6.26 6.91
C ILE A 51 -11.15 4.98 7.35
N PRO A 52 -11.21 4.60 8.65
CA PRO A 52 -10.44 3.48 9.17
C PRO A 52 -10.67 2.15 8.43
N GLU A 53 -11.92 1.86 8.08
CA GLU A 53 -12.29 0.63 7.37
C GLU A 53 -11.63 0.52 5.98
N LEU A 54 -11.32 1.65 5.33
CA LEU A 54 -10.61 1.66 4.05
C LEU A 54 -9.13 1.31 4.25
N ALA A 55 -8.49 1.85 5.28
CA ALA A 55 -7.11 1.56 5.62
C ALA A 55 -6.92 0.11 6.10
N GLU A 56 -7.85 -0.42 6.90
CA GLU A 56 -7.87 -1.84 7.29
C GLU A 56 -8.10 -2.77 6.08
N SER A 57 -9.01 -2.40 5.18
CA SER A 57 -9.26 -3.16 3.94
C SER A 57 -8.04 -3.18 3.03
N TYR A 58 -7.31 -2.07 2.93
CA TYR A 58 -6.05 -1.98 2.19
C TYR A 58 -4.99 -2.91 2.79
N LYS A 59 -4.80 -2.85 4.12
CA LYS A 59 -3.88 -3.73 4.84
C LYS A 59 -4.25 -5.21 4.63
N SER A 60 -5.52 -5.55 4.77
CA SER A 60 -6.02 -6.91 4.55
C SER A 60 -5.73 -7.39 3.13
N CYS A 61 -5.95 -6.53 2.13
CA CYS A 61 -5.60 -6.81 0.74
C CYS A 61 -4.09 -7.05 0.57
N ALA A 62 -3.23 -6.18 1.09
CA ALA A 62 -1.78 -6.32 0.99
C ALA A 62 -1.30 -7.64 1.61
N CYS A 63 -1.81 -7.99 2.78
CA CYS A 63 -1.49 -9.23 3.47
C CYS A 63 -1.94 -10.49 2.71
N SER A 64 -3.07 -10.42 2.01
CA SER A 64 -3.63 -11.55 1.27
C SER A 64 -2.99 -11.74 -0.09
N LEU A 65 -2.89 -10.67 -0.88
CA LEU A 65 -2.45 -10.73 -2.28
C LEU A 65 -0.93 -10.65 -2.43
N CYS A 66 -0.24 -10.03 -1.47
CA CYS A 66 1.16 -9.66 -1.61
C CYS A 66 1.97 -10.03 -0.35
N PRO A 67 1.87 -11.26 0.17
CA PRO A 67 2.44 -11.61 1.47
C PRO A 67 3.95 -11.35 1.57
N SER A 68 4.69 -11.52 0.49
CA SER A 68 6.14 -11.26 0.44
C SER A 68 6.52 -9.78 0.50
N SER A 69 5.59 -8.86 0.20
CA SER A 69 5.81 -7.41 0.17
C SER A 69 4.82 -6.62 1.02
N ALA A 70 3.94 -7.29 1.75
CA ALA A 70 2.79 -6.67 2.40
C ALA A 70 3.19 -5.51 3.32
N ASN A 71 4.25 -5.66 4.12
CA ASN A 71 4.72 -4.59 5.00
C ASN A 71 5.13 -3.34 4.21
N ASN A 72 5.84 -3.50 3.09
CA ASN A 72 6.24 -2.37 2.24
C ASN A 72 5.03 -1.70 1.59
N VAL A 73 4.06 -2.50 1.13
CA VAL A 73 2.81 -1.99 0.53
C VAL A 73 2.00 -1.22 1.58
N ILE A 74 1.86 -1.74 2.80
CA ILE A 74 1.17 -1.06 3.90
C ILE A 74 1.88 0.25 4.24
N LEU A 75 3.22 0.22 4.36
CA LEU A 75 4.01 1.43 4.61
C LEU A 75 3.81 2.47 3.51
N GLY A 76 3.79 2.09 2.23
CA GLY A 76 3.52 3.03 1.13
C GLY A 76 2.14 3.70 1.24
N GLY A 77 1.13 2.96 1.71
CA GLY A 77 -0.18 3.53 2.03
C GLY A 77 -0.13 4.51 3.21
N LEU A 78 0.63 4.22 4.25
CA LEU A 78 0.80 5.12 5.40
C LEU A 78 1.57 6.39 5.03
N GLU A 79 2.66 6.25 4.28
CA GLU A 79 3.49 7.36 3.78
C GLU A 79 2.67 8.32 2.90
N LEU A 80 1.80 7.78 2.03
CA LEU A 80 0.85 8.61 1.27
C LEU A 80 -0.01 9.49 2.19
N CYS A 81 -0.47 8.94 3.31
CA CYS A 81 -1.30 9.68 4.26
C CYS A 81 -0.51 10.71 5.07
N GLU A 82 0.78 10.46 5.33
CA GLU A 82 1.69 11.45 5.89
C GLU A 82 1.90 12.62 4.93
N ASP A 83 2.14 12.34 3.64
CA ASP A 83 2.32 13.36 2.60
C ASP A 83 1.07 14.25 2.40
N LEU A 84 -0.11 13.72 2.74
CA LEU A 84 -1.40 14.42 2.72
C LEU A 84 -1.75 15.10 4.05
N GLU A 85 -0.82 15.18 5.01
CA GLU A 85 -1.04 15.76 6.35
C GLU A 85 -2.22 15.12 7.10
N SER A 86 -2.51 13.85 6.82
CA SER A 86 -3.59 13.06 7.43
C SER A 86 -3.07 11.69 7.91
N PRO A 87 -2.08 11.66 8.81
CA PRO A 87 -1.39 10.43 9.19
C PRO A 87 -2.31 9.40 9.86
N ILE A 88 -1.99 8.13 9.66
CA ILE A 88 -2.67 6.99 10.30
C ILE A 88 -1.69 6.36 11.31
N ASP A 89 -1.80 6.72 12.58
CA ASP A 89 -0.89 6.29 13.66
C ASP A 89 -1.36 5.02 14.42
N TRP A 90 -2.61 4.61 14.21
CA TRP A 90 -3.24 3.47 14.87
C TRP A 90 -3.14 2.15 14.08
N LEU A 91 -2.71 2.21 12.81
CA LEU A 91 -2.63 1.04 11.94
C LEU A 91 -1.20 0.48 11.91
N GLU A 92 -1.02 -0.68 12.51
CA GLU A 92 0.29 -1.36 12.51
C GLU A 92 0.73 -1.75 11.08
N PRO A 93 1.95 -1.39 10.64
CA PRO A 93 2.47 -1.63 9.29
C PRO A 93 2.98 -3.07 9.08
N SER A 94 2.25 -4.05 9.60
CA SER A 94 2.58 -5.46 9.45
C SER A 94 1.34 -6.32 9.34
N CYS A 95 1.44 -7.42 8.62
CA CYS A 95 0.46 -8.49 8.70
C CYS A 95 0.59 -9.17 10.06
N SER A 96 -0.53 -9.33 10.75
CA SER A 96 -0.57 -10.16 11.96
C SER A 96 -0.07 -11.57 11.63
N ALA A 97 0.72 -12.17 12.52
CA ALA A 97 1.12 -13.58 12.43
C ALA A 97 -0.08 -14.53 12.63
#